data_AF-A0A7J6RBV1-F1
#
_entry.id   AF-A0A7J6RBV1-F1
#
_cell.length_a   1.000
_cell.length_b   1.000
_cell.length_c   1.000
_cell.angle_alpha   90.00
_cell.angle_beta   90.00
_cell.angle_gamma   90.00
#
_symmetry.space_group_name_H-M   'P 1'
#
loop_
_entity.id
_entity.type
_entity.pdbx_description
1 polymer ?
#
loop_
_entity_poly.entity_id
_entity_poly.type
_entity_poly.pdbx_seq_one_letter_code
_entity_poly.pdbx_strand_id
1 'polypeptide(L)'
;SSFAYDPELQIGVEWPKTLIEDMDHAGADLSKVSLGIAPIGFSKDFRRPRSYDLLVADGAPVDGNGTFVVEEGFGPETVYYNTQRQIREKAELLDEYGLHGFENHLPLSDIDNGLSEDSLLYAQLHS
;
A
#
# COMPACT_ATOMS: atom_id res chain seq x y z
N SER A 1 -15.79 -15.80 -7.23
CA SER A 1 -15.37 -14.75 -8.20
C SER A 1 -13.86 -14.63 -8.08
N SER A 2 -13.11 -14.67 -9.18
CA SER A 2 -11.69 -14.30 -9.11
C SER A 2 -11.64 -12.78 -8.98
N PHE A 3 -11.17 -12.27 -7.84
CA PHE A 3 -10.76 -10.86 -7.77
C PHE A 3 -9.64 -10.69 -8.80
N ALA A 4 -9.94 -10.08 -9.95
CA ALA A 4 -8.90 -9.59 -10.84
C ALA A 4 -8.10 -8.56 -10.04
N TYR A 5 -6.78 -8.71 -9.99
CA TYR A 5 -5.94 -7.74 -9.31
C TYR A 5 -6.13 -6.39 -9.98
N ASP A 6 -6.63 -5.41 -9.22
CA ASP A 6 -6.71 -4.00 -9.62
C ASP A 6 -5.86 -3.15 -8.66
N PRO A 7 -4.70 -2.61 -9.11
CA PRO A 7 -3.83 -1.84 -8.23
C PRO A 7 -4.50 -0.53 -7.76
N GLU A 8 -5.43 0.03 -8.53
CA GLU A 8 -6.16 1.24 -8.14
C GLU A 8 -7.05 1.01 -6.93
N LEU A 9 -7.69 -0.17 -6.85
CA LEU A 9 -8.52 -0.53 -5.71
C LEU A 9 -7.69 -0.85 -4.47
N GLN A 10 -6.56 -1.54 -4.63
CA GLN A 10 -5.73 -2.02 -3.49
C GLN A 10 -4.99 -0.91 -2.73
N ILE A 11 -4.73 0.23 -3.37
CA ILE A 11 -4.12 1.37 -2.66
C ILE A 11 -5.11 2.07 -1.72
N GLY A 12 -6.42 1.94 -1.96
CA GLY A 12 -7.47 2.49 -1.10
C GLY A 12 -7.70 1.67 0.17
N VAL A 13 -8.34 2.30 1.16
CA VAL A 13 -8.71 1.68 2.46
C VAL A 13 -9.94 0.77 2.38
N GLU A 14 -10.86 1.05 1.45
CA GLU A 14 -12.11 0.28 1.29
C GLU A 14 -11.88 -1.18 0.87
N TRP A 15 -10.84 -1.42 0.07
CA TRP A 15 -10.50 -2.78 -0.37
C TRP A 15 -10.08 -3.69 0.79
N PRO A 16 -9.07 -3.35 1.64
CA PRO A 16 -8.76 -4.17 2.80
C PRO A 16 -9.92 -4.23 3.80
N LYS A 17 -10.70 -3.14 4.00
CA LYS A 17 -11.91 -3.15 4.85
C LYS A 17 -12.89 -4.25 4.44
N THR A 18 -13.23 -4.32 3.14
CA THR A 18 -14.13 -5.35 2.62
C THR A 18 -13.61 -6.76 2.90
N LEU A 19 -12.31 -6.99 2.74
CA LEU A 19 -11.71 -8.32 3.00
C LEU A 19 -11.70 -8.67 4.49
N ILE A 20 -11.48 -7.69 5.37
CA ILE A 20 -11.57 -7.89 6.82
C ILE A 20 -13.00 -8.27 7.21
N GLU A 21 -14.00 -7.57 6.68
CA GLU A 21 -15.42 -7.85 6.94
C GLU A 21 -15.82 -9.25 6.44
N ASP A 22 -15.34 -9.67 5.28
CA ASP A 22 -15.56 -11.03 4.76
C ASP A 22 -14.92 -12.09 5.67
N MET A 23 -13.70 -11.82 6.18
CA MET A 23 -13.01 -12.70 7.14
C MET A 23 -13.75 -12.79 8.48
N ASP A 24 -14.22 -11.66 9.00
CA ASP A 24 -15.01 -11.59 10.23
C ASP A 24 -16.31 -12.39 10.09
N HIS A 25 -17.02 -12.19 8.98
CA HIS A 25 -18.25 -12.92 8.68
C HIS A 25 -18.03 -14.43 8.58
N ALA A 26 -16.85 -14.86 8.12
CA ALA A 26 -16.45 -16.26 8.07
C ALA A 26 -16.03 -16.84 9.44
N GLY A 27 -15.99 -16.01 10.49
CA GLY A 27 -15.58 -16.41 11.84
C GLY A 27 -14.07 -16.51 12.03
N ALA A 28 -13.28 -15.78 11.23
CA ALA A 28 -11.84 -15.71 11.43
C ALA A 28 -11.51 -14.99 12.75
N ASP A 29 -10.45 -15.43 13.41
CA ASP A 29 -9.90 -14.72 14.56
C ASP A 29 -9.04 -13.54 14.07
N LEU A 30 -9.67 -12.37 13.97
CA LEU A 30 -9.06 -11.16 13.42
C LEU A 30 -7.80 -10.72 14.18
N SER A 31 -7.66 -11.08 15.46
CA SER A 31 -6.45 -10.80 16.24
C SER A 31 -5.18 -11.51 15.73
N LYS A 32 -5.34 -12.45 14.79
CA LYS A 32 -4.26 -13.14 14.08
C LYS A 32 -4.03 -12.64 12.66
N VAL A 33 -4.85 -11.70 12.17
CA VAL A 33 -4.77 -11.16 10.81
C VAL A 33 -3.87 -9.93 10.82
N SER A 34 -2.98 -9.82 9.83
CA SER A 34 -2.13 -8.64 9.63
C SER A 34 -2.42 -8.01 8.27
N LEU A 35 -2.30 -6.68 8.20
CA LEU A 35 -2.39 -5.94 6.95
C LEU A 35 -1.03 -5.93 6.26
N GLY A 36 -0.95 -6.58 5.10
CA GLY A 36 0.25 -6.57 4.25
C GLY A 36 0.38 -5.25 3.51
N ILE A 37 1.54 -4.61 3.62
CA ILE A 37 1.90 -3.38 2.90
C ILE A 37 3.16 -3.67 2.08
N ALA A 38 3.10 -3.35 0.78
CA ALA A 38 4.25 -3.38 -0.11
C ALA A 38 4.63 -1.94 -0.52
N PRO A 39 5.88 -1.49 -0.31
CA PRO A 39 6.40 -0.23 -0.82
C PRO A 39 6.76 -0.37 -2.30
N ILE A 40 5.77 -0.75 -3.10
CA ILE A 40 5.87 -0.96 -4.54
C ILE A 40 4.60 -0.41 -5.20
N GLY A 41 4.77 0.26 -6.33
CA GLY A 41 3.69 0.64 -7.22
C GLY A 41 3.62 -0.24 -8.47
N PHE A 42 2.41 -0.35 -9.02
CA PHE A 42 2.12 -1.11 -10.24
C PHE A 42 1.26 -0.29 -11.20
N SER A 43 1.49 -0.47 -12.49
CA SER A 43 0.53 -0.09 -13.53
C SER A 43 -0.57 -1.15 -13.70
N LYS A 44 -1.69 -0.79 -14.30
CA LYS A 44 -2.82 -1.71 -14.53
C LYS A 44 -2.49 -2.90 -15.43
N ASP A 45 -1.49 -2.77 -16.31
CA ASP A 45 -1.02 -3.84 -17.18
C ASP A 45 0.26 -4.52 -16.68
N PHE A 46 0.68 -4.21 -15.44
CA PHE A 46 1.76 -4.87 -14.70
C PHE A 46 3.08 -4.93 -15.45
N ARG A 47 3.32 -3.98 -16.35
CA ARG A 47 4.52 -4.03 -17.19
C ARG A 47 5.77 -4.00 -16.34
N ARG A 48 5.81 -3.12 -15.33
CA ARG A 48 6.98 -2.94 -14.45
C ARG A 48 6.56 -2.50 -13.05
N PRO A 49 6.87 -3.30 -12.00
CA PRO A 49 6.81 -2.78 -10.63
C PRO A 49 7.82 -1.64 -10.44
N ARG A 50 7.44 -0.64 -9.65
CA ARG A 50 8.34 0.45 -9.21
C ARG A 50 8.44 0.41 -7.71
N SER A 51 9.65 0.41 -7.17
CA SER A 51 9.82 0.59 -5.73
C SER A 51 9.43 2.01 -5.31
N TYR A 52 8.99 2.15 -4.05
CA TYR A 52 8.51 3.42 -3.52
C TYR A 52 9.61 4.48 -3.50
N ASP A 53 10.85 4.09 -3.17
CA ASP A 53 12.03 4.97 -3.22
C ASP A 53 12.23 5.62 -4.60
N LEU A 54 12.12 4.84 -5.69
CA LEU A 54 12.23 5.33 -7.06
C LEU A 54 11.08 6.27 -7.43
N LEU A 55 9.85 5.93 -7.03
CA LEU A 55 8.70 6.79 -7.28
C LEU A 55 8.86 8.15 -6.60
N VAL A 56 9.26 8.16 -5.33
CA VAL A 56 9.48 9.42 -4.59
C VAL A 56 10.67 10.20 -5.19
N ALA A 57 11.75 9.51 -5.58
CA ALA A 57 12.88 10.13 -6.28
C ALA A 57 12.48 10.80 -7.61
N ASP A 58 11.50 10.23 -8.32
CA ASP A 58 10.93 10.78 -9.55
C ASP A 58 9.91 11.90 -9.31
N GLY A 59 9.58 12.21 -8.04
CA GLY A 59 8.69 13.29 -7.64
C GLY A 59 7.27 12.87 -7.27
N ALA A 60 7.02 11.58 -7.06
CA ALA A 60 5.74 11.10 -6.55
C ALA A 60 5.50 11.65 -5.12
N PRO A 61 4.30 12.20 -4.83
CA PRO A 61 4.01 12.78 -3.52
C PRO A 61 3.87 11.71 -2.42
N VAL A 62 4.66 11.85 -1.36
CA VAL A 62 4.66 10.98 -0.17
C VAL A 62 3.27 10.90 0.50
N ASP A 63 2.48 11.98 0.46
CA ASP A 63 1.16 12.11 1.08
C ASP A 63 0.01 12.32 0.06
N GLY A 64 0.20 11.85 -1.18
CA GLY A 64 -0.73 12.05 -2.28
C GLY A 64 -1.96 11.13 -2.32
N ASN A 65 -2.52 10.96 -3.52
CA ASN A 65 -3.63 10.04 -3.80
C ASN A 65 -3.18 8.64 -4.23
N GLY A 66 -1.88 8.36 -4.23
CA GLY A 66 -1.32 7.07 -4.61
C GLY A 66 -1.29 6.82 -6.12
N THR A 67 -1.35 7.87 -6.93
CA THR A 67 -1.23 7.78 -8.39
C THR A 67 -0.13 8.71 -8.89
N PHE A 68 0.77 8.21 -9.74
CA PHE A 68 1.86 8.98 -10.32
C PHE A 68 2.07 8.59 -11.79
N VAL A 69 2.33 9.57 -12.66
CA VAL A 69 2.62 9.32 -14.08
C VAL A 69 4.14 9.32 -14.26
N VAL A 70 4.70 8.18 -14.63
CA VAL A 70 6.12 8.06 -15.00
C VAL A 70 6.28 8.18 -16.50
N GLU A 71 7.26 8.98 -16.92
CA GLU A 71 7.64 9.14 -18.33
C GLU A 71 8.83 8.23 -18.63
N GLU A 72 8.58 7.09 -19.29
CA GLU A 72 9.64 6.19 -19.74
C GLU A 72 9.61 5.96 -21.24
N GLY A 73 10.66 5.34 -21.81
CA GLY A 73 10.85 5.13 -23.26
C GLY A 73 9.75 4.37 -24.02
N PHE A 74 8.64 4.02 -23.37
CA PHE A 74 7.43 3.43 -23.97
C PHE A 74 6.19 4.35 -23.89
N GLY A 75 6.35 5.59 -23.42
CA GLY A 75 5.29 6.55 -23.18
C GLY A 75 4.93 6.71 -21.69
N PRO A 76 4.04 7.66 -21.36
CA PRO A 76 3.58 7.88 -20.00
C PRO A 76 2.82 6.67 -19.47
N GLU A 77 3.13 6.26 -18.26
CA GLU A 77 2.48 5.15 -17.55
C GLU A 77 1.97 5.62 -16.19
N THR A 78 0.71 5.35 -15.89
CA THR A 78 0.13 5.60 -14.58
C THR A 78 0.47 4.46 -13.63
N VAL A 79 1.21 4.77 -12.57
CA VAL A 79 1.58 3.86 -11.49
C VAL A 79 0.74 4.16 -10.26
N TYR A 80 0.19 3.12 -9.66
CA TYR A 80 -0.59 3.16 -8.43
C TYR A 80 0.27 2.60 -7.29
N TYR A 81 0.40 3.33 -6.18
CA TYR A 81 1.25 2.99 -5.04
C TYR A 81 0.61 3.46 -3.74
N ASN A 82 1.05 2.92 -2.60
CA ASN A 82 0.60 3.40 -1.29
C ASN A 82 1.36 4.68 -0.89
N THR A 83 0.63 5.67 -0.40
CA THR A 83 1.17 6.88 0.24
C THR A 83 1.13 6.75 1.76
N GLN A 84 1.86 7.60 2.49
CA GLN A 84 1.76 7.63 3.95
C GLN A 84 0.33 7.90 4.43
N ARG A 85 -0.42 8.78 3.74
CA ARG A 85 -1.84 9.00 3.99
C ARG A 85 -2.63 7.70 4.00
N GLN A 86 -2.48 6.89 2.95
CA GLN A 86 -3.18 5.62 2.81
C GLN A 86 -2.72 4.58 3.84
N ILE A 87 -1.45 4.62 4.26
CA ILE A 87 -0.97 3.76 5.36
C ILE A 87 -1.62 4.13 6.68
N ARG A 88 -1.73 5.43 7.00
CA ARG A 88 -2.42 5.91 8.22
C ARG A 88 -3.90 5.54 8.20
N GLU A 89 -4.58 5.76 7.07
CA GLU A 89 -5.99 5.33 6.87
C GLU A 89 -6.15 3.82 7.11
N LYS A 90 -5.19 2.99 6.66
CA LYS A 90 -5.20 1.54 6.89
C LYS A 90 -4.86 1.16 8.33
N ALA A 91 -4.08 1.98 9.05
CA ALA A 91 -3.75 1.74 10.45
C ALA A 91 -5.00 1.87 11.34
N GLU A 92 -5.92 2.78 11.00
CA GLU A 92 -7.21 2.93 11.69
C GLU A 92 -8.03 1.61 11.67
N LEU A 93 -7.88 0.80 10.62
CA LEU A 93 -8.54 -0.52 10.55
C LEU A 93 -7.99 -1.51 11.57
N LEU A 94 -6.72 -1.37 11.99
CA LEU A 94 -6.15 -2.25 13.01
C LEU A 94 -6.89 -2.10 14.34
N ASP A 95 -7.17 -0.86 14.73
CA ASP A 95 -7.92 -0.54 15.94
C ASP A 95 -9.41 -0.84 15.79
N GLU A 96 -10.01 -0.50 14.63
CA GLU A 96 -11.44 -0.73 14.36
C GLU A 96 -11.82 -2.22 14.48
N TYR A 97 -10.97 -3.12 13.96
CA TYR A 97 -11.25 -4.55 13.87
C TYR A 97 -10.39 -5.42 14.82
N GLY A 98 -9.51 -4.82 15.62
CA GLY A 98 -8.63 -5.55 16.54
C GLY A 98 -7.66 -6.48 15.82
N LEU A 99 -7.07 -6.01 14.72
CA LEU A 99 -6.10 -6.78 13.92
C LEU A 99 -4.75 -6.90 14.66
N HIS A 100 -3.92 -7.87 14.26
CA HIS A 100 -2.61 -8.10 14.86
C HIS A 100 -1.63 -6.93 14.65
N GLY A 101 -1.67 -6.31 13.47
CA GLY A 101 -0.74 -5.27 13.06
C GLY A 101 -0.48 -5.26 11.56
N PHE A 102 0.65 -4.66 11.18
CA PHE A 102 1.14 -4.64 9.80
C PHE A 102 2.15 -5.77 9.52
N GLU A 103 2.19 -6.18 8.26
CA GLU A 103 3.29 -6.95 7.68
C GLU A 103 3.87 -6.15 6.51
N ASN A 104 5.20 -6.08 6.43
CA ASN A 104 5.88 -5.27 5.42
C ASN A 104 6.60 -6.18 4.42
N HIS A 105 6.11 -6.18 3.19
CA HIS A 105 6.69 -6.92 2.09
C HIS A 105 7.78 -6.09 1.42
N LEU A 106 8.99 -6.65 1.26
CA LEU A 106 10.11 -6.01 0.54
C LEU A 106 10.51 -4.65 1.15
N PRO A 107 10.93 -4.60 2.43
CA PRO A 107 11.26 -3.36 3.12
C PRO A 107 12.40 -2.56 2.47
N LEU A 108 13.23 -3.20 1.64
CA LEU A 108 14.31 -2.55 0.88
C LEU A 108 13.80 -1.71 -0.30
N SER A 109 12.50 -1.81 -0.64
CA SER A 109 11.86 -0.98 -1.67
C SER A 109 11.25 0.31 -1.10
N ASP A 110 11.34 0.52 0.22
CA ASP A 110 10.92 1.75 0.90
C ASP A 110 12.04 2.80 0.89
N ILE A 111 11.68 4.08 1.05
CA ILE A 111 12.66 5.17 1.06
C ILE A 111 13.61 5.03 2.26
N ASP A 112 14.92 5.17 1.98
CA ASP A 112 16.01 4.96 2.94
C ASP A 112 15.91 3.65 3.74
N ASN A 113 15.36 2.59 3.13
CA ASN A 113 15.10 1.29 3.79
C ASN A 113 14.21 1.42 5.05
N GLY A 114 13.28 2.36 5.06
CA GLY A 114 12.36 2.59 6.18
C GLY A 114 12.93 3.42 7.33
N LEU A 115 14.09 4.06 7.14
CA LEU A 115 14.76 4.88 8.18
C LEU A 115 14.39 6.37 8.12
N SER A 116 13.65 6.79 7.08
CA SER A 116 13.22 8.17 6.89
C SER A 116 11.79 8.39 7.39
N GLU A 117 11.50 9.62 7.85
CA GLU A 117 10.15 10.07 8.20
C GLU A 117 9.19 10.03 7.01
N ASP A 118 9.70 10.05 5.77
CA ASP A 118 8.91 9.92 4.53
C ASP A 118 8.58 8.46 4.17
N SER A 119 9.06 7.48 4.95
CA SER A 119 8.85 6.07 4.64
C SER A 119 7.46 5.56 4.97
N LEU A 120 7.04 4.52 4.25
CA LEU A 120 5.79 3.82 4.55
C LEU A 120 5.91 3.04 5.86
N LEU A 121 7.09 2.50 6.18
CA LEU A 121 7.37 1.87 7.46
C LEU A 121 7.24 2.87 8.62
N TYR A 122 7.75 4.08 8.48
CA TYR A 122 7.58 5.13 9.50
C TYR A 122 6.10 5.44 9.72
N ALA A 123 5.32 5.56 8.63
CA ALA A 123 3.88 5.73 8.76
C ALA A 123 3.21 4.55 9.51
N GLN A 124 3.59 3.30 9.25
CA GLN A 124 3.05 2.13 9.97
C GLN A 124 3.32 2.17 11.48
N LEU A 125 4.51 2.60 11.90
CA LEU A 125 4.94 2.58 13.30
C LEU A 125 4.47 3.79 14.13
N HIS A 126 4.02 4.85 13.45
CA HIS A 126 3.68 6.13 14.06
C HIS A 126 2.25 6.61 13.75
N SER A 127 1.37 5.70 13.30
CA SER A 127 -0.08 5.93 13.17
C SER A 127 -0.83 5.62 14.45
#